data_AF-A0A180F3K7-F1
#
_entry.id   AF-A0A180F3K7-F1
#
_cell.length_a   1.000
_cell.length_b   1.000
_cell.length_c   1.000
_cell.angle_alpha   90.00
_cell.angle_beta   90.00
_cell.angle_gamma   90.00
#
_symmetry.space_group_name_H-M   'P 1'
#
loop_
_entity.id
_entity.type
_entity.pdbx_description
1 polymer ?
#
loop_
_entity_poly.entity_id
_entity_poly.type
_entity_poly.pdbx_seq_one_letter_code
_entity_poly.pdbx_strand_id
1 'polypeptide(L)'
;MFKSGSVLYGLFNLRAEQKRKYVIILHNDGQGCVITTFTTSQIRGSLNPSHGANPKDNPVCYVFKAKTVIGTKADGSGFYFPLDTTIVSDYGYSQELIQNFQKKATGLIKVCDLHRHEYESLLYTLYKCKLVEKKYKLIFEKVLYELGKQYQQTSTT
;
A
#
# COMPACT_ATOMS: atom_id res chain seq x y z
N MET A 1 -15.67 0.85 5.89
CA MET A 1 -15.25 -0.04 4.78
C MET A 1 -13.83 0.34 4.38
N PHE A 2 -12.93 -0.63 4.25
CA PHE A 2 -11.52 -0.36 3.90
C PHE A 2 -11.44 0.06 2.44
N LYS A 3 -10.99 1.28 2.16
CA LYS A 3 -10.87 1.82 0.81
C LYS A 3 -9.48 1.50 0.25
N SER A 4 -9.33 1.53 -1.06
CA SER A 4 -7.99 1.52 -1.66
C SER A 4 -7.18 2.72 -1.15
N GLY A 5 -5.92 2.50 -0.80
CA GLY A 5 -5.07 3.48 -0.13
C GLY A 5 -5.26 3.56 1.39
N SER A 6 -6.18 2.82 2.00
CA SER A 6 -6.27 2.75 3.45
C SER A 6 -5.07 1.98 4.03
N VAL A 7 -4.45 2.53 5.07
CA VAL A 7 -3.43 1.87 5.89
C VAL A 7 -4.10 1.31 7.13
N LEU A 8 -3.96 0.01 7.36
CA LEU A 8 -4.51 -0.69 8.51
C LEU A 8 -3.39 -1.19 9.43
N TYR A 9 -3.72 -1.37 10.70
CA TYR A 9 -2.83 -1.97 11.69
C TYR A 9 -3.59 -2.98 12.53
N GLY A 10 -2.95 -4.12 12.81
CA GLY A 10 -3.58 -5.19 13.58
C GLY A 10 -2.59 -6.30 13.91
N LEU A 11 -3.02 -7.26 14.72
CA LEU A 11 -2.28 -8.48 15.01
C LEU A 11 -2.62 -9.54 13.97
N PHE A 12 -1.66 -9.92 13.13
CA PHE A 12 -1.84 -10.91 12.07
C PHE A 12 -1.26 -12.25 12.48
N ASN A 13 -1.98 -13.33 12.16
CA ASN A 13 -1.46 -14.69 12.29
C ASN A 13 -0.64 -15.06 11.03
N LEU A 14 0.70 -15.03 11.14
CA LEU A 14 1.63 -15.25 10.05
C LEU A 14 2.32 -16.61 10.22
N ARG A 15 1.77 -17.67 9.61
CA ARG A 15 2.29 -19.06 9.60
C ARG A 15 2.78 -19.59 10.97
N ALA A 16 3.96 -19.18 11.41
CA ALA A 16 4.64 -19.61 12.64
C ALA A 16 4.49 -18.64 13.83
N GLU A 17 3.97 -17.43 13.63
CA GLU A 17 3.96 -16.39 14.67
C GLU A 17 2.81 -15.39 14.50
N GLN A 18 2.36 -14.81 15.62
CA GLN A 18 1.46 -13.66 15.60
C GLN A 18 2.30 -12.39 15.67
N LYS A 19 2.12 -11.48 14.70
CA LYS A 19 2.85 -10.21 14.66
C LYS A 19 1.94 -9.04 14.38
N ARG A 20 2.16 -7.94 15.10
CA ARG A 20 1.53 -6.67 14.77
C ARG A 20 2.17 -6.13 13.49
N LYS A 21 1.35 -5.85 12.49
CA LYS A 21 1.82 -5.33 11.20
C LYS A 21 0.92 -4.24 10.68
N TYR A 22 1.54 -3.34 9.91
CA TYR A 22 0.80 -2.49 8.99
C TYR A 22 0.54 -3.23 7.69
N VAL A 23 -0.59 -2.90 7.08
CA VAL A 23 -1.00 -3.42 5.78
C VAL A 23 -1.66 -2.31 4.99
N ILE A 24 -1.40 -2.25 3.70
CA ILE A 24 -1.99 -1.27 2.79
C ILE A 24 -2.96 -1.98 1.86
N ILE A 25 -4.16 -1.43 1.71
CA ILE A 25 -5.11 -1.89 0.69
C ILE A 25 -4.70 -1.29 -0.65
N LEU A 26 -4.10 -2.10 -1.51
CA LEU A 26 -3.69 -1.70 -2.86
C LEU A 26 -4.87 -1.61 -3.83
N HIS A 27 -5.89 -2.44 -3.62
CA HIS A 27 -7.11 -2.42 -4.42
C HIS A 27 -8.27 -3.00 -3.59
N ASN A 28 -9.45 -2.40 -3.75
CA ASN A 28 -10.72 -2.97 -3.33
C ASN A 28 -11.68 -2.81 -4.53
N ASP A 29 -12.23 -3.92 -5.00
CA ASP A 29 -13.10 -3.95 -6.18
C ASP A 29 -14.56 -3.53 -5.89
N GLY A 30 -14.89 -3.31 -4.61
CA GLY A 30 -16.25 -2.99 -4.16
C GLY A 30 -17.21 -4.18 -4.13
N GLN A 31 -16.81 -5.34 -4.66
CA GLN A 31 -17.55 -6.61 -4.60
C GLN A 31 -17.05 -7.51 -3.46
N GLY A 32 -16.01 -7.07 -2.76
CA GLY A 32 -15.49 -7.72 -1.58
C GLY A 32 -14.16 -8.39 -1.79
N CYS A 33 -13.50 -8.26 -2.95
CA CYS A 33 -12.11 -8.69 -3.12
C CYS A 33 -11.16 -7.53 -2.79
N VAL A 34 -10.13 -7.82 -1.99
CA VAL A 34 -9.08 -6.86 -1.66
C VAL A 34 -7.72 -7.40 -2.06
N ILE A 35 -6.88 -6.52 -2.59
CA ILE A 35 -5.45 -6.75 -2.74
C ILE A 35 -4.75 -5.96 -1.66
N THR A 36 -3.99 -6.66 -0.83
CA THR A 36 -3.27 -6.07 0.29
C THR A 36 -1.78 -6.34 0.19
N THR A 37 -0.97 -5.49 0.81
CA THR A 37 0.47 -5.73 0.98
C THR A 37 0.92 -5.41 2.39
N PHE A 38 1.73 -6.29 2.98
CA PHE A 38 2.33 -6.07 4.28
C PHE A 38 3.56 -5.20 4.20
N THR A 39 3.74 -4.35 5.21
CA THR A 39 4.95 -3.54 5.31
C THR A 39 6.08 -4.26 6.06
N THR A 40 7.32 -3.81 5.85
CA THR A 40 8.49 -4.22 6.64
C THR A 40 9.36 -3.01 6.97
N SER A 41 9.98 -2.99 8.16
CA SER A 41 10.97 -1.95 8.51
C SER A 41 12.40 -2.35 8.14
N GLN A 42 12.58 -3.46 7.43
CA GLN A 42 13.89 -3.88 6.96
C GLN A 42 14.28 -3.10 5.71
N ILE A 43 15.56 -2.77 5.61
CA ILE A 43 16.15 -2.17 4.40
C ILE A 43 16.04 -3.18 3.26
N ARG A 44 15.51 -2.72 2.12
CA ARG A 44 15.28 -3.51 0.90
C ARG A 44 15.48 -2.61 -0.32
N GLY A 45 15.93 -3.20 -1.43
CA GLY A 45 16.08 -2.53 -2.73
C GLY A 45 17.32 -1.65 -2.90
N SER A 46 17.71 -0.87 -1.88
CA SER A 46 18.92 -0.03 -1.88
C SER A 46 19.59 -0.03 -0.50
N LEU A 47 20.91 0.14 -0.47
CA LEU A 47 21.70 0.33 0.75
C LEU A 47 21.29 1.61 1.51
N ASN A 48 20.90 2.65 0.78
CA ASN A 48 20.44 3.94 1.31
C ASN A 48 19.12 4.34 0.64
N PRO A 49 17.98 3.77 1.08
CA PRO A 49 16.71 4.02 0.43
C PRO A 49 16.21 5.46 0.66
N SER A 50 15.73 6.10 -0.41
CA SER A 50 15.03 7.39 -0.35
C SER A 50 13.53 7.17 -0.17
N HIS A 51 12.78 8.21 0.23
CA HIS A 51 11.33 8.16 0.16
C HIS A 51 10.89 7.90 -1.30
N GLY A 52 9.93 7.01 -1.51
CA GLY A 52 9.39 6.67 -2.82
C GLY A 52 9.96 5.40 -3.43
N ALA A 53 10.02 5.36 -4.76
CA ALA A 53 10.48 4.21 -5.54
C ALA A 53 11.98 3.93 -5.37
N ASN A 54 12.35 2.66 -5.15
CA ASN A 54 13.74 2.25 -4.95
C ASN A 54 14.08 0.93 -5.68
N PRO A 55 15.20 0.86 -6.44
CA PRO A 55 15.92 2.02 -6.99
C PRO A 55 15.04 2.80 -8.00
N LYS A 56 15.40 4.04 -8.32
CA LYS A 56 14.56 4.91 -9.16
C LYS A 56 14.33 4.35 -10.58
N ASP A 57 15.36 3.78 -11.20
CA ASP A 57 15.29 3.37 -12.61
C ASP A 57 14.61 2.01 -12.83
N ASN A 58 14.75 1.10 -11.86
CA ASN A 58 14.16 -0.24 -11.92
C ASN A 58 13.64 -0.63 -10.53
N PRO A 59 12.52 -0.03 -10.08
CA PRO A 59 12.10 -0.17 -8.71
C PRO A 59 11.71 -1.60 -8.35
N VAL A 60 12.14 -2.02 -7.17
CA VAL A 60 11.80 -3.30 -6.54
C VAL A 60 11.09 -3.13 -5.19
N CYS A 61 10.99 -1.88 -4.71
CA CYS A 61 10.22 -1.53 -3.53
C CYS A 61 9.80 -0.06 -3.55
N TYR A 62 8.84 0.27 -2.69
CA TYR A 62 8.48 1.64 -2.32
C TYR A 62 8.78 1.86 -0.84
N VAL A 63 9.41 2.98 -0.50
CA VAL A 63 9.85 3.28 0.87
C VAL A 63 9.15 4.52 1.38
N PHE A 64 8.45 4.37 2.50
CA PHE A 64 7.96 5.46 3.32
C PHE A 64 9.02 5.79 4.37
N LYS A 65 9.69 6.94 4.21
CA LYS A 65 10.65 7.42 5.23
C LYS A 65 9.92 7.79 6.51
N ALA A 66 10.55 7.46 7.65
CA ALA A 66 10.06 7.88 8.96
C ALA A 66 9.89 9.40 9.02
N LYS A 67 8.88 9.86 9.76
CA LYS A 67 8.53 11.29 9.95
C LYS A 67 8.04 12.02 8.68
N THR A 68 7.94 11.37 7.52
CA THR A 68 7.24 11.94 6.36
C THR A 68 5.74 11.68 6.51
N VAL A 69 4.93 12.73 6.44
CA VAL A 69 3.46 12.60 6.47
C VAL A 69 2.99 12.00 5.16
N ILE A 70 2.40 10.81 5.23
CA ILE A 70 2.00 10.00 4.07
C ILE A 70 0.48 9.92 3.89
N GLY A 71 -0.29 10.41 4.86
CA GLY A 71 -1.72 10.24 4.89
C GLY A 71 -2.40 11.01 6.01
N THR A 72 -3.72 10.91 6.03
CA THR A 72 -4.59 11.64 6.94
C THR A 72 -5.38 10.66 7.80
N LYS A 73 -5.39 10.87 9.12
CA LYS A 73 -6.17 10.10 10.08
C LYS A 73 -7.64 10.56 10.10
N ALA A 74 -8.49 9.84 10.82
CA ALA A 74 -9.91 10.17 10.96
C ALA A 74 -10.16 11.53 11.65
N ASP A 75 -9.25 11.98 12.51
CA ASP A 75 -9.31 13.28 13.20
C ASP A 75 -8.74 14.44 12.36
N GLY A 76 -8.34 14.17 11.10
CA GLY A 76 -7.72 15.16 10.22
C GLY A 76 -6.22 15.35 10.44
N SER A 77 -5.62 14.75 11.47
CA SER A 77 -4.18 14.85 11.71
C SER A 77 -3.36 14.03 10.70
N GLY A 78 -2.12 14.44 10.48
CA GLY A 78 -1.18 13.70 9.64
C GLY A 78 -0.75 12.37 10.26
N PHE A 79 -0.54 11.36 9.42
CA PHE A 79 0.08 10.09 9.80
C PHE A 79 1.43 9.91 9.11
N TYR A 80 2.39 9.36 9.86
CA TYR A 80 3.67 8.87 9.37
C TYR A 80 3.99 7.55 10.06
N PHE A 81 4.75 6.68 9.38
CA PHE A 81 5.24 5.46 10.02
C PHE A 81 6.31 5.80 11.07
N PRO A 82 6.34 5.09 12.23
CA PRO A 82 7.31 5.35 13.29
C PRO A 82 8.76 5.02 12.86
N LEU A 83 8.93 4.12 11.90
CA LEU A 83 10.20 3.70 11.33
C LEU A 83 10.13 3.79 9.81
N ASP A 84 11.29 3.80 9.16
CA ASP A 84 11.37 3.59 7.72
C ASP A 84 10.64 2.30 7.37
N THR A 85 9.70 2.40 6.43
CA THR A 85 8.75 1.34 6.13
C THR A 85 8.74 1.08 4.65
N THR A 86 9.03 -0.16 4.28
CA THR A 86 9.18 -0.59 2.89
C THR A 86 8.04 -1.51 2.49
N ILE A 87 7.52 -1.29 1.28
CA ILE A 87 6.66 -2.21 0.54
C ILE A 87 7.53 -2.88 -0.52
N VAL A 88 7.70 -4.20 -0.41
CA VAL A 88 8.55 -4.97 -1.33
C VAL A 88 7.68 -5.59 -2.43
N SER A 89 8.15 -5.52 -3.67
CA SER A 89 7.39 -5.95 -4.84
C SER A 89 7.23 -7.46 -5.03
N ASP A 90 7.91 -8.28 -4.25
CA ASP A 90 7.89 -9.75 -4.34
C ASP A 90 7.30 -10.42 -3.08
N TYR A 91 6.83 -9.64 -2.11
CA TYR A 91 6.44 -10.15 -0.80
C TYR A 91 5.10 -9.59 -0.31
N GLY A 92 4.31 -10.47 0.33
CA GLY A 92 3.21 -10.06 1.19
C GLY A 92 1.92 -9.65 0.47
N TYR A 93 1.80 -9.93 -0.83
CA TYR A 93 0.53 -9.76 -1.55
C TYR A 93 -0.49 -10.80 -1.10
N SER A 94 -1.69 -10.33 -0.77
CA SER A 94 -2.85 -11.21 -0.64
C SER A 94 -3.99 -10.68 -1.49
N GLN A 95 -4.54 -11.53 -2.34
CA GLN A 95 -5.80 -11.30 -3.05
C GLN A 95 -6.83 -12.26 -2.49
N GLU A 96 -7.80 -11.74 -1.76
CA GLU A 96 -8.81 -12.55 -1.09
C GLU A 96 -10.08 -11.76 -0.83
N LEU A 97 -11.14 -12.46 -0.42
CA LEU A 97 -12.35 -11.82 0.08
C LEU A 97 -12.02 -11.01 1.35
N ILE A 98 -12.56 -9.80 1.47
CA ILE A 98 -12.37 -8.87 2.59
C ILE A 98 -12.73 -9.51 3.92
N GLN A 99 -13.75 -10.38 3.93
CA GLN A 99 -14.15 -11.14 5.12
C GLN A 99 -13.07 -12.14 5.56
N ASN A 100 -12.41 -12.80 4.61
CA ASN A 100 -11.31 -13.72 4.90
C ASN A 100 -10.08 -12.96 5.40
N PHE A 101 -9.80 -11.81 4.80
CA PHE A 101 -8.73 -10.92 5.25
C PHE A 101 -8.96 -10.43 6.68
N GLN A 102 -10.20 -10.01 7.00
CA GLN A 102 -10.57 -9.57 8.35
C GLN A 102 -10.41 -10.69 9.38
N LYS A 103 -10.77 -11.93 9.05
CA LYS A 103 -10.61 -13.09 9.95
C LYS A 103 -9.14 -13.40 10.29
N LYS A 104 -8.19 -12.98 9.46
CA LYS A 104 -6.74 -13.19 9.69
C LYS A 104 -6.13 -12.21 10.69
N ALA A 105 -6.88 -11.19 11.10
CA ALA A 105 -6.38 -10.11 11.94
C ALA A 105 -7.25 -9.92 13.19
N THR A 106 -6.61 -9.77 14.33
CA THR A 106 -7.27 -9.36 15.58
C THR A 106 -6.98 -7.88 15.84
N GLY A 107 -8.02 -7.13 16.24
CA GLY A 107 -7.89 -5.70 16.52
C GLY A 107 -7.49 -4.86 15.30
N LEU A 108 -7.97 -5.23 14.12
CA LEU A 108 -7.67 -4.53 12.88
C LEU A 108 -8.35 -3.15 12.87
N ILE A 109 -7.53 -2.10 12.85
CA ILE A 109 -7.99 -0.71 12.83
C ILE A 109 -7.49 0.00 11.57
N LYS A 110 -8.27 0.95 11.06
CA LYS A 110 -7.80 1.90 10.03
C LYS A 110 -6.99 3.00 10.71
N VAL A 111 -5.75 3.16 10.28
CA VAL A 111 -4.81 4.13 10.84
C VAL A 111 -4.89 5.46 10.10
N CYS A 112 -4.85 5.42 8.77
CA CYS A 112 -5.00 6.59 7.91
C CYS A 112 -5.47 6.18 6.52
N ASP A 113 -5.85 7.17 5.72
CA ASP A 113 -5.90 7.04 4.27
C ASP A 113 -4.66 7.72 3.68
N LEU A 114 -3.96 7.04 2.77
CA LEU A 114 -2.79 7.62 2.10
C LEU A 114 -3.17 8.89 1.34
N HIS A 115 -2.27 9.87 1.33
CA HIS A 115 -2.35 10.97 0.38
C HIS A 115 -2.37 10.40 -1.04
N ARG A 116 -3.10 11.07 -1.92
CA ARG A 116 -3.28 10.61 -3.30
C ARG A 116 -1.94 10.34 -4.01
N HIS A 117 -0.99 11.27 -3.91
CA HIS A 117 0.33 11.12 -4.54
C HIS A 117 1.13 9.93 -4.00
N GLU A 118 1.01 9.62 -2.70
CA GLU A 118 1.66 8.45 -2.09
C GLU A 118 1.07 7.15 -2.65
N TYR A 119 -0.26 7.09 -2.71
CA TYR A 119 -0.96 5.92 -3.23
C TYR A 119 -0.67 5.68 -4.71
N GLU A 120 -0.72 6.73 -5.54
CA GLU A 120 -0.38 6.67 -6.96
C GLU A 120 1.07 6.25 -7.17
N SER A 121 2.01 6.87 -6.44
CA SER A 121 3.44 6.57 -6.57
C SER A 121 3.74 5.13 -6.15
N LEU A 122 3.11 4.64 -5.08
CA LEU A 122 3.19 3.25 -4.65
C LEU A 122 2.71 2.31 -5.76
N LEU A 123 1.49 2.51 -6.29
CA LEU A 123 0.95 1.65 -7.34
C LEU A 123 1.79 1.67 -8.61
N TYR A 124 2.27 2.85 -9.02
CA TYR A 124 3.12 2.99 -10.19
C TYR A 124 4.45 2.25 -10.02
N THR A 125 5.03 2.33 -8.83
CA THR A 125 6.26 1.60 -8.46
C THR A 125 6.07 0.09 -8.58
N LEU A 126 4.95 -0.44 -8.06
CA LEU A 126 4.62 -1.86 -8.17
C LEU A 126 4.33 -2.28 -9.61
N TYR A 127 3.59 -1.46 -10.37
CA TYR A 127 3.31 -1.70 -11.78
C TYR A 127 4.59 -1.80 -12.63
N LYS A 128 5.55 -0.88 -12.41
CA LYS A 128 6.84 -0.85 -13.10
C LYS A 128 7.79 -1.97 -12.68
N CYS A 129 7.64 -2.50 -11.47
CA CYS A 129 8.52 -3.55 -10.98
C CYS A 129 8.40 -4.84 -11.80
N LYS A 130 9.52 -5.38 -12.28
CA LYS A 130 9.56 -6.63 -13.06
C LYS A 130 9.11 -7.87 -12.28
N LEU A 131 9.25 -7.84 -10.95
CA LEU A 131 8.96 -8.98 -10.06
C LEU A 131 7.46 -9.16 -9.77
N VAL A 132 6.66 -8.11 -9.96
CA VAL A 132 5.21 -8.19 -9.70
C VAL A 132 4.54 -9.04 -10.79
N GLU A 133 3.71 -10.00 -10.35
CA GLU A 133 2.94 -10.87 -11.25
C GLU A 133 2.04 -10.06 -12.20
N LYS A 134 1.93 -10.54 -13.46
CA LYS A 134 1.15 -9.86 -14.51
C LYS A 134 -0.31 -9.58 -14.11
N LYS A 135 -0.95 -10.48 -13.36
CA LYS A 135 -2.33 -10.33 -12.90
C LYS A 135 -2.53 -9.06 -12.04
N TYR A 136 -1.57 -8.74 -11.18
CA TYR A 136 -1.62 -7.53 -10.35
C TYR A 136 -1.31 -6.28 -11.15
N LYS A 137 -0.37 -6.36 -12.10
CA LYS A 137 -0.04 -5.23 -12.99
C LYS A 137 -1.24 -4.72 -13.77
N LEU A 138 -2.07 -5.63 -14.32
CA LEU A 138 -3.29 -5.25 -15.04
C LEU A 138 -4.28 -4.49 -14.14
N ILE A 139 -4.38 -4.89 -12.87
CA ILE A 139 -5.25 -4.22 -11.90
C ILE A 139 -4.69 -2.84 -11.56
N PHE A 140 -3.40 -2.73 -11.27
CA PHE A 140 -2.76 -1.46 -10.95
C PHE A 140 -2.81 -0.48 -12.12
N GLU A 141 -2.59 -0.95 -13.35
CA GLU A 141 -2.75 -0.16 -14.57
C GLU A 141 -4.15 0.41 -14.71
N LYS A 142 -5.19 -0.41 -14.53
CA LYS A 142 -6.58 0.05 -14.55
C LYS A 142 -6.86 1.10 -13.48
N VAL A 143 -6.37 0.89 -12.26
CA VAL A 143 -6.54 1.86 -11.16
C VAL A 143 -5.84 3.18 -11.47
N LEU A 144 -4.59 3.14 -11.94
CA LEU A 144 -3.83 4.33 -12.31
C LEU A 144 -4.49 5.11 -13.45
N TYR A 145 -5.04 4.41 -14.44
CA TYR A 145 -5.76 5.03 -15.55
C TYR A 145 -7.03 5.76 -15.08
N GLU A 146 -7.84 5.14 -14.22
CA GLU A 146 -9.05 5.76 -13.67
C GLU A 146 -8.72 6.95 -12.75
N LEU A 147 -7.66 6.87 -11.96
CA LEU A 147 -7.15 8.00 -11.19
C LEU A 147 -6.77 9.17 -12.11
N GLY A 148 -6.06 8.91 -13.22
CA GLY A 148 -5.69 9.92 -14.20
C GLY A 148 -6.90 10.63 -14.82
N LYS A 149 -7.98 9.90 -15.14
CA LYS A 149 -9.23 10.49 -15.66
C LYS A 149 -9.90 11.44 -14.67
N GLN A 150 -9.99 11.02 -13.40
CA GLN A 150 -10.62 11.84 -12.36
C GLN A 150 -9.91 13.19 -12.21
N TYR A 151 -8.58 13.21 -12.32
CA TYR A 151 -7.80 14.44 -12.25
C TYR A 151 -8.11 15.41 -13.39
N GLN A 152 -8.29 14.89 -14.61
CA GLN A 152 -8.63 15.71 -15.78
C GLN A 152 -10.02 16.35 -15.65
N GLN A 153 -10.98 15.65 -15.05
CA GLN A 153 -12.35 16.15 -14.81
C GLN A 153 -12.38 17.24 -13.73
N THR A 154 -11.63 17.09 -12.64
CA THR A 154 -11.57 18.10 -11.57
C THR A 154 -10.74 19.34 -11.93
N SER A 155 -9.86 19.23 -12.93
CA SER A 155 -9.03 20.36 -13.39
C SER A 155 -9.70 21.21 -14.48
N THR A 156 -10.87 20.79 -14.96
CA THR A 156 -11.65 21.47 -16.01
C THR A 156 -12.95 22.09 -15.47
N THR A 157 -13.14 22.09 -14.15
CA THR A 157 -14.25 22.75 -13.44
C THR A 157 -13.72 23.88 -12.58
#